data_AF-A0A0C9ZW16-F1
#
_entry.id   AF-A0A0C9ZW16-F1
#
_cell.length_a   1.000
_cell.length_b   1.000
_cell.length_c   1.000
_cell.angle_alpha   90.00
_cell.angle_beta   90.00
_cell.angle_gamma   90.00
#
_symmetry.space_group_name_H-M   'P 1'
#
loop_
_entity.id
_entity.type
_entity.pdbx_description
1 polymer ?
#
loop_
_entity_poly.entity_id
_entity_poly.type
_entity_poly.pdbx_seq_one_letter_code
_entity_poly.pdbx_strand_id
1 'polypeptide(L)'
;MVDLPPEEALGFRQKCTSVVLSYVPLAAPPTSLHRLPYLTSIADSLVYVVSPIGATGSSVKRFVNSEFPDIIVRIRKHTSALLALGFWVATRLHFDAVVEAEAHSVVVGSRIVSLIKQALADQVPPVLENFRRDRCLPTPLLLELKACNTITPFSPGFPDRLE
;
A
#
# COMPACT_ATOMS: atom_id res chain seq x y z
N MET A 1 -7.89 -7.26 -6.44
CA MET A 1 -8.95 -6.43 -7.04
C MET A 1 -8.98 -5.11 -6.29
N VAL A 2 -9.07 -3.95 -6.97
CA VAL A 2 -8.86 -2.63 -6.33
C VAL A 2 -10.16 -1.95 -5.90
N ASP A 3 -11.33 -2.29 -6.46
CA ASP A 3 -12.59 -1.59 -6.15
C ASP A 3 -13.70 -2.55 -5.73
N LEU A 4 -13.38 -3.52 -4.87
CA LEU A 4 -14.40 -4.45 -4.39
C LEU A 4 -15.19 -3.81 -3.25
N PRO A 5 -16.53 -3.72 -3.34
CA PRO A 5 -17.33 -3.31 -2.21
C PRO A 5 -17.19 -4.35 -1.07
N PRO A 6 -17.34 -3.90 0.18
CA PRO A 6 -17.19 -4.75 1.36
C PRO A 6 -18.03 -6.03 1.32
N GLU A 7 -19.22 -5.96 0.76
CA GLU A 7 -20.17 -7.06 0.67
C GLU A 7 -19.64 -8.18 -0.23
N GLU A 8 -19.01 -7.81 -1.36
CA GLU A 8 -18.35 -8.75 -2.27
C GLU A 8 -16.97 -9.20 -1.75
N ALA A 9 -16.33 -8.36 -0.92
CA ALA A 9 -15.01 -8.62 -0.36
C ALA A 9 -15.00 -9.85 0.55
N LEU A 10 -16.11 -10.20 1.20
CA LEU A 10 -16.22 -11.43 1.98
C LEU A 10 -16.11 -12.68 1.11
N GLY A 11 -16.85 -12.73 0.01
CA GLY A 11 -16.81 -13.87 -0.92
C GLY A 11 -15.45 -14.00 -1.59
N PHE A 12 -14.83 -12.86 -1.93
CA PHE A 12 -13.48 -12.84 -2.49
C PHE A 12 -12.42 -13.28 -1.47
N ARG A 13 -12.51 -12.79 -0.23
CA ARG A 13 -11.62 -13.19 0.87
C ARG A 13 -11.67 -14.70 1.09
N GLN A 14 -12.85 -15.31 1.15
CA GLN A 14 -12.97 -16.75 1.34
C GLN A 14 -12.24 -17.55 0.25
N LYS A 15 -12.31 -17.09 -1.01
CA LYS A 15 -11.54 -17.66 -2.11
C LYS A 15 -10.04 -17.47 -1.90
N CYS A 16 -9.57 -16.28 -1.50
CA CYS A 16 -8.17 -16.03 -1.19
C CYS A 16 -7.65 -16.95 -0.07
N THR A 17 -8.39 -17.07 1.03
CA THR A 17 -8.00 -17.92 2.17
C THR A 17 -7.92 -19.39 1.76
N SER A 18 -8.80 -19.86 0.85
CA SER A 18 -8.76 -21.25 0.34
C SER A 18 -7.47 -21.60 -0.40
N VAL A 19 -6.76 -20.59 -0.92
CA VAL A 19 -5.48 -20.73 -1.62
C VAL A 19 -4.31 -20.10 -0.86
N VAL A 20 -4.46 -19.84 0.44
CA VAL A 20 -3.42 -19.27 1.32
C VAL A 20 -2.92 -17.89 0.85
N LEU A 21 -3.83 -17.07 0.31
CA LEU A 21 -3.58 -15.67 -0.04
C LEU A 21 -4.24 -14.73 0.97
N SER A 22 -3.51 -13.70 1.38
CA SER A 22 -4.04 -12.62 2.22
C SER A 22 -4.82 -11.61 1.40
N TYR A 23 -6.00 -11.21 1.88
CA TYR A 23 -6.71 -10.06 1.35
C TYR A 23 -6.32 -8.78 2.08
N VAL A 24 -5.98 -7.74 1.30
CA VAL A 24 -5.56 -6.43 1.80
C VAL A 24 -6.62 -5.39 1.43
N PRO A 25 -7.46 -4.96 2.37
CA PRO A 25 -8.45 -3.91 2.12
C PRO A 25 -7.80 -2.52 2.04
N LEU A 26 -8.44 -1.67 1.25
CA LEU A 26 -8.06 -0.27 1.06
C LEU A 26 -8.93 0.63 1.96
N ALA A 27 -8.29 1.52 2.71
CA ALA A 27 -8.95 2.55 3.51
C ALA A 27 -8.54 3.94 3.00
N ALA A 28 -9.49 4.85 2.88
CA ALA A 28 -9.24 6.22 2.45
C ALA A 28 -9.82 7.22 3.47
N PRO A 29 -9.37 8.49 3.50
CA PRO A 29 -9.91 9.49 4.42
C PRO A 29 -11.44 9.67 4.41
N PRO A 30 -12.14 9.61 3.25
CA PRO A 30 -13.59 9.70 3.23
C PRO A 30 -14.29 8.41 3.67
N THR A 31 -13.56 7.33 3.98
CA THR A 31 -14.17 6.11 4.52
C THR A 31 -14.88 6.42 5.84
N SER A 32 -16.19 6.19 5.86
CA SER A 32 -17.02 6.48 7.02
C SER A 32 -16.70 5.57 8.20
N LEU A 33 -16.91 6.07 9.43
CA LEU A 33 -16.68 5.32 10.67
C LEU A 33 -17.48 4.01 10.71
N HIS A 34 -18.66 3.96 10.08
CA HIS A 34 -19.47 2.76 10.01
C HIS A 34 -18.84 1.65 9.15
N ARG A 35 -18.01 2.00 8.15
CA ARG A 35 -17.37 1.02 7.26
C ARG A 35 -16.03 0.52 7.79
N LEU A 36 -15.38 1.26 8.69
CA LEU A 36 -14.07 0.88 9.23
C LEU A 36 -14.09 -0.47 9.97
N PRO A 37 -15.00 -0.76 10.93
CA PRO A 37 -15.05 -2.06 11.60
C PRO A 37 -15.22 -3.22 10.62
N TYR A 38 -16.02 -3.01 9.59
CA TYR A 38 -16.27 -4.03 8.59
C TYR A 38 -15.03 -4.27 7.72
N LEU A 39 -14.39 -3.20 7.20
CA LEU A 39 -13.15 -3.32 6.44
C LEU A 39 -12.03 -3.98 7.25
N THR A 40 -11.89 -3.61 8.52
CA THR A 40 -10.85 -4.18 9.38
C THR A 40 -11.13 -5.63 9.77
N SER A 41 -12.40 -6.05 9.84
CA SER A 41 -12.75 -7.46 10.08
C SER A 41 -12.39 -8.40 8.91
N ILE A 42 -12.26 -7.85 7.71
CA ILE A 42 -11.89 -8.60 6.49
C ILE A 42 -10.37 -8.58 6.28
N ALA A 43 -9.65 -7.64 6.90
CA ALA A 43 -8.21 -7.55 6.81
C ALA A 43 -7.53 -8.73 7.53
N ASP A 44 -6.75 -9.53 6.80
CA ASP A 44 -6.02 -10.66 7.40
C ASP A 44 -4.63 -10.24 7.93
N SER A 45 -3.91 -9.41 7.19
CA SER A 45 -2.49 -9.11 7.49
C SER A 45 -2.22 -7.63 7.66
N LEU A 46 -2.75 -6.82 6.74
CA LEU A 46 -2.52 -5.38 6.74
C LEU A 46 -3.70 -4.65 6.08
N VAL A 47 -3.87 -3.38 6.45
CA VAL A 47 -4.78 -2.44 5.81
C VAL A 47 -3.95 -1.43 5.04
N TYR A 48 -4.27 -1.25 3.77
CA TYR A 48 -3.62 -0.25 2.93
C TYR A 48 -4.37 1.07 3.03
N VAL A 49 -3.74 2.09 3.61
CA VAL A 49 -4.31 3.43 3.67
C VAL A 49 -3.84 4.24 2.47
N VAL A 50 -4.80 4.71 1.68
CA VAL A 50 -4.53 5.49 0.47
C VAL A 50 -4.56 6.97 0.81
N SER A 51 -3.52 7.72 0.43
CA SER A 51 -3.57 9.18 0.49
C SER A 51 -4.56 9.72 -0.56
N PRO A 52 -5.35 10.76 -0.27
CA PRO A 52 -6.27 11.36 -1.24
C PRO A 52 -5.48 11.92 -2.43
N ILE A 53 -6.06 11.79 -3.63
CA ILE A 53 -5.43 12.22 -4.88
C ILE A 53 -5.31 13.75 -4.88
N GLY A 54 -4.13 14.24 -4.54
CA GLY A 54 -3.77 15.66 -4.61
C GLY A 54 -2.35 15.79 -5.15
N ALA A 55 -2.21 15.96 -6.46
CA ALA A 55 -0.91 16.18 -7.10
C ALA A 55 -0.24 17.51 -6.71
N THR A 56 -0.96 18.38 -6.01
CA THR A 56 -0.48 19.68 -5.54
C THR A 56 0.15 19.57 -4.15
N GLY A 57 1.41 20.02 -4.02
CA GLY A 57 2.20 19.92 -2.78
C GLY A 57 1.53 20.50 -1.52
N SER A 58 0.58 21.42 -1.65
CA SER A 58 -0.21 21.96 -0.53
C SER A 58 -1.23 20.97 0.04
N SER A 59 -1.86 20.16 -0.80
CA SER A 59 -2.80 19.11 -0.37
C SER A 59 -2.07 17.99 0.35
N VAL A 60 -0.86 17.68 -0.12
CA VAL A 60 0.05 16.72 0.51
C VAL A 60 0.41 17.15 1.92
N LYS A 61 0.83 18.42 2.11
CA LYS A 61 1.19 18.95 3.43
C LYS A 61 0.02 18.95 4.41
N ARG A 62 -1.19 19.30 3.94
CA ARG A 62 -2.41 19.26 4.77
C ARG A 62 -2.74 17.82 5.19
N PHE A 63 -2.69 16.89 4.24
CA PHE A 63 -2.97 15.50 4.52
C PHE A 63 -2.03 14.95 5.60
N VAL A 64 -0.72 15.15 5.42
CA VAL A 64 0.32 14.67 6.34
C VAL A 64 0.19 15.28 7.74
N ASN A 65 -0.11 16.57 7.84
CA ASN A 65 -0.11 17.27 9.13
C ASN A 65 -1.40 17.08 9.95
N SER A 66 -2.56 16.87 9.33
CA SER A 66 -3.84 16.83 10.06
C SER A 66 -4.68 15.60 9.79
N GLU A 67 -4.95 15.28 8.52
CA GLU A 67 -5.90 14.21 8.19
C GLU A 67 -5.32 12.79 8.39
N PHE A 68 -3.99 12.69 8.23
CA PHE A 68 -3.24 11.45 8.36
C PHE A 68 -3.19 10.90 9.80
N PRO A 69 -2.74 11.64 10.83
CA PRO A 69 -2.77 11.13 12.21
C PRO A 69 -4.20 10.77 12.64
N ASP A 70 -5.20 11.57 12.24
CA ASP A 70 -6.60 11.33 12.55
C ASP A 70 -7.14 10.03 11.94
N ILE A 71 -6.80 9.71 10.68
CA ILE A 71 -7.24 8.45 10.08
C ILE A 71 -6.55 7.24 10.72
N ILE A 72 -5.26 7.35 11.07
CA ILE A 72 -4.53 6.26 11.72
C ILE A 72 -5.13 5.95 13.09
N VAL A 73 -5.38 6.98 13.91
CA VAL A 73 -6.04 6.81 15.21
C VAL A 73 -7.43 6.20 15.05
N ARG A 74 -8.21 6.63 14.05
CA ARG A 74 -9.53 6.05 13.77
C ARG A 74 -9.45 4.57 13.38
N ILE A 75 -8.54 4.20 12.49
CA ILE A 75 -8.39 2.80 12.05
C ILE A 75 -7.89 1.93 13.22
N ARG A 76 -6.91 2.41 13.99
CA ARG A 76 -6.35 1.70 15.16
C ARG A 76 -7.38 1.39 16.23
N LYS A 77 -8.42 2.22 16.40
CA LYS A 77 -9.54 1.92 17.32
C LYS A 77 -10.34 0.67 16.92
N HIS A 78 -10.24 0.24 15.67
CA HIS A 78 -11.01 -0.88 15.13
C HIS A 78 -10.14 -2.07 14.71
N THR A 79 -8.81 -1.96 14.79
CA THR A 79 -7.90 -3.06 14.42
C THR A 79 -6.50 -2.94 15.01
N SER A 80 -5.90 -4.09 15.28
CA SER A 80 -4.47 -4.25 15.56
C SER A 80 -3.64 -4.60 14.32
N ALA A 81 -4.27 -4.71 13.14
CA ALA A 81 -3.58 -5.05 11.89
C ALA A 81 -2.50 -4.04 11.52
N LEU A 82 -1.53 -4.49 10.71
CA LEU A 82 -0.50 -3.62 10.17
C LEU A 82 -1.13 -2.55 9.26
N LEU A 83 -0.52 -1.37 9.23
CA LEU A 83 -1.00 -0.24 8.42
C LEU A 83 0.10 0.09 7.41
N ALA A 84 -0.23 -0.04 6.13
CA ALA A 84 0.65 0.31 5.02
C ALA A 84 0.13 1.56 4.33
N LEU A 85 0.99 2.55 4.12
CA LEU A 85 0.58 3.88 3.72
C LEU A 85 1.04 4.18 2.31
N GLY A 86 0.08 4.30 1.40
CA GLY A 86 0.33 4.66 0.03
C GLY A 86 0.38 6.18 -0.13
N PHE A 87 1.58 6.72 -0.33
CA PHE A 87 1.72 8.10 -0.79
C PHE A 87 2.04 8.10 -2.28
N TRP A 88 1.44 9.04 -3.01
CA TRP A 88 1.76 9.22 -4.41
C TRP A 88 3.22 9.66 -4.56
N VAL A 89 3.67 10.66 -3.78
CA VAL A 89 5.05 11.12 -3.75
C VAL A 89 5.60 10.88 -2.36
N ALA A 90 6.68 10.12 -2.23
CA ALA A 90 7.37 9.95 -0.97
C ALA A 90 8.42 11.06 -0.80
N THR A 91 8.25 11.87 0.24
CA THR A 91 9.22 12.88 0.69
C THR A 91 9.50 12.63 2.16
N ARG A 92 10.59 13.19 2.70
CA ARG A 92 10.97 13.00 4.10
C ARG A 92 9.85 13.32 5.10
N LEU A 93 9.07 14.36 4.82
CA LEU A 93 7.89 14.74 5.62
C LEU A 93 6.86 13.60 5.77
N HIS A 94 6.67 12.78 4.73
CA HIS A 94 5.76 11.65 4.81
C HIS A 94 6.28 10.58 5.77
N PHE A 95 7.58 10.32 5.72
CA PHE A 95 8.21 9.34 6.61
C PHE A 95 8.18 9.79 8.05
N ASP A 96 8.50 11.06 8.31
CA ASP A 96 8.46 11.62 9.66
C ASP A 96 7.04 11.47 10.24
N ALA A 97 6.00 11.81 9.46
CA ALA A 97 4.62 11.61 9.90
C ALA A 97 4.25 10.14 10.14
N VAL A 98 4.70 9.21 9.28
CA VAL A 98 4.46 7.77 9.47
C VAL A 98 5.06 7.26 10.77
N VAL A 99 6.30 7.70 11.06
CA VAL A 99 7.00 7.36 12.31
C VAL A 99 6.26 7.96 13.50
N GLU A 100 5.86 9.24 13.44
CA GLU A 100 5.11 9.93 14.49
C GLU A 100 3.73 9.29 14.75
N ALA A 101 3.06 8.80 13.70
CA ALA A 101 1.75 8.16 13.79
C ALA A 101 1.83 6.65 14.12
N GLU A 102 3.01 6.10 14.39
CA GLU A 102 3.23 4.68 14.68
C GLU A 102 2.63 3.74 13.60
N ALA A 103 2.72 4.17 12.34
CA ALA A 103 2.34 3.34 11.21
C ALA A 103 3.53 2.48 10.76
N HIS A 104 3.22 1.30 10.21
CA HIS A 104 4.22 0.23 10.10
C HIS A 104 4.99 0.26 8.78
N SER A 105 4.42 0.81 7.71
CA SER A 105 5.10 0.81 6.41
C SER A 105 4.62 1.92 5.49
N VAL A 106 5.50 2.29 4.57
CA VAL A 106 5.23 3.27 3.51
C VAL A 106 5.38 2.60 2.15
N VAL A 107 4.40 2.80 1.30
CA VAL A 107 4.38 2.29 -0.08
C VAL A 107 4.64 3.44 -1.04
N VAL A 108 5.66 3.28 -1.88
CA VAL A 108 6.11 4.28 -2.83
C VAL A 108 6.02 3.73 -4.26
N GLY A 109 4.92 4.01 -4.95
CA GLY A 109 4.70 3.54 -6.32
C GLY A 109 5.19 4.52 -7.38
N SER A 110 4.66 5.75 -7.36
CA SER A 110 4.79 6.66 -8.52
C SER A 110 6.24 7.11 -8.77
N ARG A 111 7.04 7.26 -7.71
CA ARG A 111 8.45 7.64 -7.84
C ARG A 111 9.26 6.53 -8.48
N ILE A 112 9.04 5.28 -8.08
CA ILE A 112 9.68 4.11 -8.68
C ILE A 112 9.32 4.01 -10.17
N VAL A 113 8.04 4.12 -10.51
CA VAL A 113 7.59 4.10 -11.91
C VAL A 113 8.20 5.25 -12.71
N SER A 114 8.31 6.44 -12.13
CA SER A 114 8.92 7.61 -12.79
C SER A 114 10.42 7.41 -13.04
N LEU A 115 11.14 6.83 -12.09
CA LEU A 115 12.56 6.49 -12.24
C LEU A 115 12.77 5.45 -13.33
N ILE A 116 11.94 4.40 -13.36
CA ILE A 116 11.99 3.38 -14.42
C ILE A 116 11.74 4.01 -15.80
N LYS A 117 10.76 4.92 -15.91
CA LYS A 117 10.45 5.61 -17.18
C LYS A 117 11.56 6.56 -17.66
N GLN A 118 12.36 7.10 -16.75
CA GLN A 118 13.45 8.04 -17.07
C GLN A 118 14.79 7.33 -17.29
N ALA A 119 14.94 6.10 -16.79
CA ALA A 119 16.13 5.30 -16.96
C ALA A 119 16.20 4.67 -18.35
N LEU A 120 17.41 4.55 -18.88
CA LEU A 120 17.70 3.65 -19.99
C LEU A 120 17.47 2.20 -19.52
N ALA A 121 17.06 1.29 -20.41
CA ALA A 121 16.70 -0.09 -20.06
C ALA A 121 17.77 -0.80 -19.21
N ASP A 122 19.05 -0.63 -19.57
CA ASP A 122 20.19 -1.23 -18.87
C ASP A 122 20.55 -0.54 -17.55
N GLN A 123 19.97 0.65 -17.31
CA GLN A 123 20.21 1.47 -16.12
C GLN A 123 19.07 1.37 -15.10
N VAL A 124 18.00 0.64 -15.39
CA VAL A 124 16.88 0.45 -14.44
C VAL A 124 17.35 -0.19 -13.12
N PRO A 125 18.12 -1.31 -13.13
CA PRO A 125 18.59 -1.92 -11.88
C PRO A 125 19.44 -0.97 -11.00
N PRO A 126 20.49 -0.30 -11.51
CA PRO A 126 21.30 0.60 -10.67
C PRO A 126 20.52 1.85 -10.19
N VAL A 127 19.58 2.36 -10.99
CA VAL A 127 18.72 3.49 -10.57
C VAL A 127 17.83 3.09 -9.39
N LEU A 128 17.25 1.89 -9.42
CA LEU A 128 16.39 1.40 -8.33
C LEU A 128 17.20 1.08 -7.07
N GLU A 129 18.39 0.49 -7.22
CA GLU A 129 19.31 0.25 -6.11
C GLU A 129 19.75 1.56 -5.44
N ASN A 130 20.04 2.60 -6.23
CA ASN A 130 20.36 3.91 -5.69
C ASN A 130 19.17 4.53 -4.95
N PHE A 131 17.94 4.42 -5.49
CA PHE A 131 16.74 4.90 -4.81
C PHE A 131 16.49 4.17 -3.48
N ARG A 132 16.75 2.86 -3.42
CA ARG A 132 16.66 2.07 -2.18
C ARG A 132 17.72 2.49 -1.15
N ARG A 133 18.94 2.77 -1.60
CA ARG A 133 20.06 3.20 -0.74
C ARG A 133 19.94 4.65 -0.29
N ASP A 134 19.28 5.49 -1.07
CA ASP A 134 19.06 6.88 -0.74
C ASP A 134 18.22 6.95 0.55
N ARG A 135 18.89 7.32 1.66
CA ARG A 135 18.40 7.21 3.04
C ARG A 135 17.26 8.16 3.38
N CYS A 136 16.42 8.53 2.42
CA CYS A 136 15.15 9.21 2.69
C CYS A 136 14.15 8.29 3.41
N LEU A 137 14.40 6.98 3.46
CA LEU A 137 13.56 6.00 4.13
C LEU A 137 14.24 5.51 5.43
N PRO A 138 13.64 5.75 6.61
CA PRO A 138 14.07 5.08 7.84
C PRO A 138 13.97 3.57 7.65
N THR A 139 15.04 2.87 7.98
CA THR A 139 15.22 1.43 7.72
C THR A 139 14.18 0.45 8.32
N PRO A 140 13.33 0.80 9.32
CA PRO A 140 12.30 -0.15 9.76
C PRO A 140 10.99 -0.11 8.93
N LEU A 141 10.79 0.86 8.01
CA LEU A 141 9.49 1.09 7.35
C LEU A 141 9.39 0.57 5.91
N LEU A 142 10.48 0.06 5.34
CA LEU A 142 10.45 -0.65 4.07
C LEU A 142 10.04 -2.09 4.34
N LEU A 143 8.75 -2.38 4.17
CA LEU A 143 8.35 -3.74 3.88
C LEU A 143 8.91 -4.06 2.49
N GLU A 144 10.12 -4.61 2.47
CA GLU A 144 10.48 -5.54 1.41
C GLU A 144 9.38 -6.60 1.46
N LEU A 145 8.42 -6.50 0.54
CA LEU A 145 7.83 -7.69 -0.03
C LEU A 145 9.01 -8.46 -0.62
N LYS A 146 9.70 -9.22 0.23
CA LYS A 146 10.24 -10.51 -0.16
C LYS A 146 9.02 -11.22 -0.70
N ALA A 147 8.78 -11.05 -1.99
CA ALA A 147 7.97 -11.94 -2.78
C ALA A 147 8.34 -13.32 -2.26
N CYS A 148 7.33 -13.98 -1.67
CA CYS A 148 7.48 -15.29 -1.11
C CYS A 148 8.36 -16.09 -2.07
N ASN A 149 9.42 -16.70 -1.55
CA ASN A 149 10.29 -17.63 -2.26
C ASN A 149 9.54 -18.94 -2.59
N THR A 150 8.24 -18.81 -2.86
CA THR A 150 7.22 -19.82 -3.15
C THR A 150 6.33 -19.33 -4.28
N ILE A 151 6.87 -18.55 -5.22
CA ILE A 151 6.38 -18.60 -6.60
C ILE A 151 7.04 -19.84 -7.21
N THR A 152 6.35 -20.97 -7.10
CA THR A 152 6.58 -22.12 -7.97
C THR A 152 6.57 -21.62 -9.42
N PRO A 153 7.49 -22.08 -10.29
CA PRO A 153 7.60 -21.59 -11.65
C PRO A 153 6.25 -21.72 -12.37
N PHE A 154 5.72 -20.58 -12.78
CA PHE A 154 4.54 -20.46 -13.63
C PHE A 154 4.86 -21.21 -14.93
N SER A 155 4.27 -22.40 -15.11
CA SER A 155 4.38 -23.14 -16.37
C SER A 155 3.58 -22.39 -17.45
N PRO A 156 4.15 -22.16 -18.65
CA PRO A 156 3.47 -21.45 -19.70
C PRO A 156 2.46 -22.40 -20.36
N GLY A 157 1.18 -22.18 -20.10
CA GLY A 157 0.15 -23.01 -20.71
C GLY A 157 -1.25 -22.59 -20.29
N PHE A 158 -1.73 -21.46 -20.82
CA PHE A 158 -3.17 -21.27 -21.01
C PHE A 158 -3.41 -20.70 -22.41
N PRO A 159 -4.34 -21.30 -23.19
CA PRO A 159 -4.54 -20.98 -24.59
C PRO A 159 -5.43 -19.74 -24.75
N ASP A 160 -5.07 -18.90 -25.72
CA ASP A 160 -5.93 -17.85 -26.26
C ASP A 160 -7.22 -18.47 -26.83
N ARG A 161 -8.38 -18.06 -26.32
CA ARG A 161 -9.64 -18.01 -27.09
C ARG A 161 -10.76 -17.31 -26.33
N LEU A 162 -11.37 -16.35 -27.03
CA LEU A 162 -12.81 -16.12 -27.28
C LEU A 162 -12.87 -14.66 -27.79
N GLU A 163 -13.13 -14.34 -29.06
CA GLU A 163 -14.40 -14.52 -29.81
C GLU A 163 -15.65 -14.38 -28.96
#